data_AF-A0A941R7L1-F1
#
_entry.id   AF-A0A941R7L1-F1
#
_cell.length_a   1.000
_cell.length_b   1.000
_cell.length_c   1.000
_cell.angle_alpha   90.00
_cell.angle_beta   90.00
_cell.angle_gamma   90.00
#
_symmetry.space_group_name_H-M   'P 1'
#
loop_
_entity.id
_entity.type
_entity.pdbx_description
1 polymer ?
#
loop_
_entity_poly.entity_id
_entity_poly.type
_entity_poly.pdbx_seq_one_letter_code
_entity_poly.pdbx_strand_id
1 'polypeptide(L)' 'MRFVKVNDEERAGEVAINLDLVREAHYGGGLLHVYFERSSSSQDDMTFTGEQAQKIWAAMGT' A
#
# COMPACT_ATOMS: atom_id res chain seq x y z
N MET A 1 3.74 14.90 4.95
CA MET A 1 3.94 13.66 4.19
C MET A 1 3.39 12.50 5.01
N ARG A 2 2.59 11.61 4.41
CA ARG A 2 1.91 10.49 5.09
C ARG A 2 2.62 9.17 4.77
N PHE A 3 3.06 8.45 5.80
CA PHE A 3 3.70 7.15 5.65
C PHE A 3 3.06 6.10 6.56
N VAL A 4 2.97 4.86 6.06
CA VAL A 4 2.52 3.70 6.84
C VAL A 4 3.62 2.66 6.85
N LYS A 5 4.02 2.22 8.04
CA LYS A 5 4.93 1.09 8.20
C LYS A 5 4.17 -0.21 8.13
N VAL A 6 4.60 -1.09 7.25
CA VAL A 6 4.06 -2.42 7.05
C VAL A 6 5.18 -3.44 7.15
N ASN A 7 4.94 -4.55 7.83
CA ASN A 7 5.73 -5.74 7.64
C ASN A 7 5.42 -6.28 6.24
N ASP A 8 6.47 -6.50 5.47
CA ASP A 8 6.42 -7.22 4.21
C ASP A 8 6.77 -8.68 4.52
N GLU A 9 5.81 -9.59 4.31
CA GLU A 9 6.02 -11.01 4.59
C GLU A 9 6.92 -11.67 3.52
N GLU A 10 7.01 -11.09 2.31
CA GLU A 10 7.87 -11.60 1.23
C GLU A 10 9.30 -11.05 1.33
N ARG A 11 9.47 -9.85 1.88
CA ARG A 11 10.75 -9.21 2.15
C ARG A 11 10.90 -9.03 3.64
N ALA A 12 11.59 -9.96 4.31
CA ALA A 12 11.85 -9.90 5.75
C ALA A 12 12.26 -8.48 6.22
N GLY A 13 11.29 -7.72 6.75
CA GLY A 13 11.51 -6.34 7.18
C GLY A 13 10.25 -5.44 7.19
N GLU A 14 10.39 -4.31 7.88
CA GLU A 14 9.41 -3.21 7.85
C GLU A 14 9.65 -2.33 6.60
N VAL A 15 8.65 -2.22 5.74
CA VAL A 15 8.60 -1.31 4.60
C VAL A 15 7.75 -0.08 4.96
N ALA A 16 8.21 1.10 4.58
CA ALA A 16 7.42 2.34 4.71
C ALA A 16 6.76 2.68 3.38
N ILE A 17 5.43 2.63 3.35
CA ILE A 17 4.62 3.04 2.19
C ILE A 17 4.38 4.54 2.27
N ASN A 18 4.70 5.27 1.20
CA ASN A 18 4.34 6.68 1.07
C ASN A 18 2.91 6.82 0.51
N LEU A 19 1.98 7.21 1.37
CA LEU A 19 0.57 7.41 1.02
C LEU A 19 0.35 8.61 0.10
N ASP A 20 1.26 9.58 0.06
CA ASP A 20 1.15 10.72 -0.86
C ASP A 20 1.52 10.37 -2.30
N LEU A 21 2.12 9.20 -2.53
CA LEU A 21 2.36 8.64 -3.87
C LEU A 21 1.24 7.69 -4.32
N VAL A 22 0.25 7.41 -3.46
CA VAL A 22 -0.85 6.53 -3.82
C VAL A 22 -1.81 7.30 -4.72
N ARG A 23 -1.98 6.81 -5.95
CA ARG A 23 -2.93 7.37 -6.91
C ARG A 23 -4.31 6.75 -6.75
N GLU A 24 -4.34 5.43 -6.60
CA GLU A 24 -5.57 4.66 -6.49
C GLU A 24 -5.36 3.50 -5.52
N ALA A 25 -6.41 3.15 -4.77
CA ALA A 25 -6.40 2.02 -3.87
C ALA A 25 -7.76 1.33 -3.89
N HIS A 26 -7.75 0.00 -3.98
CA HIS A 26 -8.95 -0.83 -3.96
C HIS A 26 -8.87 -1.81 -2.79
N TYR A 27 -9.79 -1.68 -1.85
CA TYR A 27 -9.91 -2.59 -0.72
C TYR A 27 -11.17 -3.44 -0.83
N GLY A 28 -11.01 -4.76 -0.84
CA GLY A 28 -12.13 -5.71 -0.95
C GLY A 28 -11.68 -7.13 -0.67
N GLY A 29 -12.57 -7.94 -0.07
CA GLY A 29 -12.30 -9.36 0.19
C GLY A 29 -11.07 -9.66 1.08
N GLY A 30 -10.60 -8.69 1.86
CA GLY A 30 -9.39 -8.82 2.70
C GLY A 30 -8.08 -8.54 1.96
N LEU A 31 -8.16 -8.06 0.72
CA LEU A 31 -7.05 -7.63 -0.12
C LEU A 31 -7.09 -6.12 -0.31
N LEU A 32 -5.91 -5.50 -0.28
CA LEU A 32 -5.71 -4.12 -0.66
C LEU A 32 -4.75 -4.06 -1.85
N HIS A 33 -5.23 -3.58 -2.98
CA HIS A 33 -4.38 -3.22 -4.11
C HIS A 33 -4.08 -1.72 -4.06
N VAL A 34 -2.81 -1.36 -4.12
CA VAL A 34 -2.34 0.03 -4.08
C VAL A 34 -1.57 0.33 -5.35
N TYR A 35 -2.00 1.35 -6.08
CA TYR A 35 -1.36 1.83 -7.29
C TYR A 35 -0.63 3.13 -7.01
N PHE A 36 0.68 3.13 -7.22
CA PHE A 36 1.52 4.30 -7.00
C PHE A 36 1.67 5.14 -8.26
N GLU A 37 1.77 6.45 -8.07
CA GLU A 37 2.11 7.39 -9.11
C GLU A 37 3.63 7.41 -9.32
N ARG A 38 4.16 6.70 -10.32
CA ARG A 38 5.50 6.95 -10.88
C ARG A 38 5.63 6.68 -12.38
N SER A 39 6.64 7.36 -12.92
CA SER A 39 7.11 7.61 -14.29
C SER A 39 6.73 6.59 -15.38
N SER A 40 6.60 7.11 -16.60
CA SER A 40 6.09 6.52 -17.87
C SER A 40 6.54 5.10 -18.30
N SER A 41 7.26 4.34 -17.50
CA SER A 41 7.81 3.02 -17.87
C SER A 41 7.57 1.88 -16.86
N SER A 42 6.98 2.12 -15.67
CA SER A 42 6.65 1.01 -14.74
C SER A 42 5.48 1.39 -13.84
N GLN A 43 4.37 0.65 -13.92
CA GLN A 43 3.37 0.65 -12.86
C GLN A 43 3.95 -0.18 -11.71
N ASP A 44 4.31 0.49 -10.61
CA ASP A 44 4.49 -0.19 -9.34
C ASP A 44 3.11 -0.29 -8.68
N ASP A 45 2.53 -1.48 -8.69
CA ASP A 45 1.42 -1.84 -7.83
C ASP A 45 1.90 -2.75 -6.70
N MET A 46 1.29 -2.61 -5.53
CA MET A 46 1.54 -3.50 -4.41
C MET A 46 0.22 -4.05 -3.90
N THR A 47 0.21 -5.35 -3.61
CA THR A 47 -0.94 -6.02 -3.00
C THR A 47 -0.60 -6.35 -1.55
N PHE A 48 -1.46 -5.93 -0.64
CA PHE A 48 -1.39 -6.25 0.78
C PHE A 48 -2.57 -7.12 1.17
N THR A 49 -2.37 -7.99 2.15
CA THR A 49 -3.38 -8.91 2.68
C THR A 49 -3.57 -8.70 4.18
N GLY A 50 -4.68 -9.22 4.71
CA GLY A 50 -4.87 -9.39 6.15
C GLY A 50 -4.81 -8.09 6.95
N GLU A 51 -4.13 -8.12 8.09
CA GLU A 51 -4.00 -6.97 9.01
C GLU A 51 -3.30 -5.77 8.34
N GLN A 52 -2.36 -6.05 7.44
CA GLN A 52 -1.58 -5.02 6.76
C GLN A 52 -2.46 -4.24 5.77
N ALA A 53 -3.30 -4.93 5.02
CA ALA A 53 -4.30 -4.31 4.14
C ALA A 53 -5.21 -3.35 4.93
N GLN A 54 -5.74 -3.81 6.07
CA GLN A 54 -6.61 -3.01 6.93
C GLN A 54 -5.91 -1.78 7.50
N LYS A 55 -4.67 -1.94 7.98
CA LYS A 55 -3.87 -0.87 8.56
C LYS A 55 -3.59 0.24 7.56
N ILE A 56 -3.20 -0.12 6.34
CA ILE A 56 -2.91 0.84 5.28
C ILE A 56 -4.21 1.56 4.86
N TRP A 57 -5.30 0.82 4.64
CA TRP A 57 -6.59 1.38 4.25
C TRP A 57 -7.09 2.42 5.28
N ALA A 58 -7.08 2.07 6.56
CA ALA A 58 -7.47 2.98 7.64
C ALA A 58 -6.61 4.25 7.67
N ALA A 59 -5.31 4.14 7.39
CA ALA A 59 -4.39 5.27 7.35
C ALA A 59 -4.59 6.19 6.13
N MET A 60 -5.25 5.74 5.06
CA MET A 60 -5.62 6.59 3.92
C MET A 60 -6.74 7.57 4.26
N GLY A 61 -7.56 7.27 5.28
CA GLY A 61 -8.65 8.14 5.75
C GLY A 61 -9.94 8.03 4.93
N THR A 62 -10.19 6.86 4.33
CA THR A 62 -11.43 6.50 3.61
C THR A 62 -12.58 6.14 4.54
#